data_AF-A0A9N9BGG2-F1
#
_entry.id   AF-A0A9N9BGG2-F1
#
_cell.length_a   1.000
_cell.length_b   1.000
_cell.length_c   1.000
_cell.angle_alpha   90.00
_cell.angle_beta   90.00
_cell.angle_gamma   90.00
#
_symmetry.space_group_name_H-M   'P 1'
#
loop_
_entity.id
_entity.type
_entity.pdbx_description
1 polymer ?
#
loop_
_entity_poly.entity_id
_entity_poly.type
_entity_poly.pdbx_seq_one_letter_code
_entity_poly.pdbx_strand_id
1 'polypeptide(L)'
;MSFNIELHDSTFESVDSFFTLESEASEAIQSPEIIPEENSQCNLAEKVNKGQVWNYFTTPAVSSDGKTRKTKCKLPGCVKEYKYSGSPSNLRYHLRQDHDIIVNAISKRQAQSHTIGHKRSKKTNPPRKNDFSLTVDSDLYQFIKSKNSQCHTSEFTDSQIIHFYDQLFPKLKNLLRDIESVALSIDSFEIDSCDYTKITCHWLSDDFQLHEILLGIISIPEHIDKDAIFKSIKGVLNVWEINDKVKSITKEDVINYKLLEAINNFEDIIHVNCTYILKIYLAIIFDRELKIFDSLLEIFDEHHKKLLEKEIDYIMEEAKKIIINAENSTELITYLIRHEQEFLKEALRGNRNNNIEHLLKYINDELIFIFYALEYIVILETPIRQWITILVNSPETISKGNWISSLMPDTTVIRFFNNLNLCFTFLRNAMRKLDDAKHTLYTFAIEFSRLDEYIRKFEQKFEEHIKQNQLVIDEIFTKLFIDHTHYFLDICFGHIQCKIAFFDPYTKNALKYKYEMDEARQDIESEYLELCARTQNTSSNSGLATSSKHLGNLGDYEFERYNILSLYSQNERIDPIEWWRIHKDELPVMAKLAQKYLAIPLDDTNF
;
A
#
# COMPACT_ATOMS: atom_id res chain seq x y z
N MET A 1 44.58 -2.53 22.29
CA MET A 1 43.65 -3.67 22.18
C MET A 1 42.58 -3.25 21.20
N SER A 2 42.75 -3.67 19.94
CA SER A 2 41.86 -3.32 18.83
C SER A 2 40.78 -4.40 18.74
N PHE A 3 39.51 -4.01 18.83
CA PHE A 3 38.38 -4.91 18.62
C PHE A 3 37.98 -4.86 17.14
N ASN A 4 38.20 -5.98 16.45
CA ASN A 4 37.60 -6.25 15.15
C ASN A 4 36.13 -6.60 15.36
N ILE A 5 35.25 -5.89 14.65
CA ILE A 5 33.85 -6.26 14.49
C ILE A 5 33.76 -6.95 13.14
N GLU A 6 33.57 -8.27 13.16
CA GLU A 6 33.21 -9.03 11.96
C GLU A 6 31.72 -8.79 11.68
N LEU A 7 31.44 -8.14 10.55
CA LEU A 7 30.11 -8.08 9.96
C LEU A 7 29.85 -9.43 9.30
N HIS A 8 28.88 -10.18 9.82
CA HIS A 8 28.34 -11.35 9.13
C HIS A 8 27.39 -10.88 8.03
N ASP A 9 27.77 -11.15 6.77
CA ASP A 9 26.90 -11.09 5.61
C ASP A 9 25.77 -12.11 5.77
N SER A 10 24.52 -11.65 5.81
CA SER A 10 23.34 -12.49 5.65
C SER A 10 23.18 -12.84 4.17
N THR A 11 23.48 -14.09 3.84
CA THR A 11 23.30 -14.65 2.51
C THR A 11 21.81 -14.76 2.16
N PHE A 12 21.43 -14.15 1.05
CA PHE A 12 20.21 -14.46 0.30
C PHE A 12 20.25 -15.95 -0.11
N GLU A 13 19.34 -16.77 0.41
CA GLU A 13 19.03 -18.07 -0.19
C GLU A 13 17.94 -17.87 -1.26
N SER A 14 18.32 -18.11 -2.51
CA SER A 14 17.40 -18.15 -3.65
C SER A 14 16.53 -19.40 -3.61
N VAL A 15 15.39 -19.33 -4.31
CA VAL A 15 14.33 -20.35 -4.45
C VAL A 15 14.78 -21.67 -5.12
N ASP A 16 16.08 -21.93 -5.20
CA ASP A 16 16.66 -23.09 -5.91
C ASP A 16 16.76 -24.37 -5.05
N SER A 17 16.44 -24.33 -3.75
CA SER A 17 16.54 -25.51 -2.86
C SER A 17 15.38 -26.51 -2.98
N PHE A 18 14.35 -26.23 -3.78
CA PHE A 18 13.15 -27.07 -3.90
C PHE A 18 13.23 -28.24 -4.89
N PHE A 19 14.36 -28.45 -5.58
CA PHE A 19 14.51 -29.50 -6.60
C PHE A 19 15.52 -30.58 -6.22
N THR A 20 15.27 -31.34 -5.16
CA THR A 20 15.77 -32.73 -5.06
C THR A 20 14.98 -33.47 -3.98
N LEU A 21 14.10 -34.39 -4.38
CA LEU A 21 13.95 -35.76 -3.88
C LEU A 21 12.63 -36.37 -4.39
N GLU A 22 12.64 -37.70 -4.53
CA GLU A 22 11.53 -38.60 -4.92
C GLU A 22 11.27 -38.82 -6.42
N SER A 23 12.14 -39.65 -7.01
CA SER A 23 11.72 -40.64 -8.00
C SER A 23 11.81 -42.03 -7.38
N GLU A 24 10.69 -42.70 -7.17
CA GLU A 24 10.49 -44.12 -7.54
C GLU A 24 9.10 -44.62 -7.11
N ALA A 25 8.53 -45.45 -8.00
CA ALA A 25 7.34 -46.28 -7.86
C ALA A 25 5.96 -45.66 -8.15
N SER A 26 5.42 -45.95 -9.34
CA SER A 26 4.05 -46.49 -9.45
C SER A 26 3.83 -47.18 -10.79
N GLU A 27 3.22 -48.34 -10.68
CA GLU A 27 2.95 -49.35 -11.69
C GLU A 27 1.85 -48.95 -12.67
N ALA A 28 1.87 -49.63 -13.82
CA ALA A 28 0.96 -49.48 -14.94
C ALA A 28 -0.50 -49.80 -14.58
N ILE A 29 -1.42 -48.91 -14.99
CA ILE A 29 -2.86 -49.21 -15.09
C ILE A 29 -3.32 -48.95 -16.52
N GLN A 30 -3.95 -49.99 -17.08
CA GLN A 30 -4.46 -50.09 -18.44
C GLN A 30 -5.68 -49.19 -18.68
N SER A 31 -5.73 -48.58 -19.86
CA SER A 31 -6.87 -47.84 -20.41
C SER A 31 -7.94 -48.79 -20.95
N PRO A 32 -9.25 -48.50 -20.84
CA PRO A 32 -10.25 -49.12 -21.68
C PRO A 32 -10.68 -48.23 -22.86
N GLU A 33 -10.57 -48.86 -24.03
CA GLU A 33 -11.27 -48.71 -25.31
C GLU A 33 -12.49 -47.79 -25.42
N ILE A 34 -12.47 -47.01 -26.50
CA ILE A 34 -13.57 -46.26 -27.11
C ILE A 34 -14.21 -47.13 -28.20
N ILE A 35 -15.55 -47.15 -28.28
CA ILE A 35 -16.31 -47.58 -29.47
C ILE A 35 -17.15 -46.40 -29.99
N PRO A 36 -17.26 -46.19 -31.32
CA PRO A 36 -17.70 -44.93 -31.92
C PRO A 36 -19.16 -44.97 -32.41
N GLU A 37 -19.78 -43.80 -32.57
CA GLU A 37 -20.94 -43.64 -33.44
C GLU A 37 -20.79 -42.44 -34.41
N GLU A 38 -21.32 -42.71 -35.59
CA GLU A 38 -21.04 -42.10 -36.88
C GLU A 38 -21.89 -40.86 -37.23
N ASN A 39 -21.20 -39.93 -37.91
CA ASN A 39 -21.59 -39.21 -39.12
C ASN A 39 -22.89 -38.36 -39.17
N SER A 40 -22.67 -37.07 -39.44
CA SER A 40 -23.24 -36.46 -40.64
C SER A 40 -22.24 -35.50 -41.29
N GLN A 41 -21.84 -35.82 -42.52
CA GLN A 41 -20.99 -34.99 -43.37
C GLN A 41 -21.79 -33.84 -43.99
N CYS A 42 -21.15 -32.68 -44.14
CA CYS A 42 -21.25 -31.94 -45.39
C CYS A 42 -19.94 -31.19 -45.65
N ASN A 43 -19.19 -31.65 -46.65
CA ASN A 43 -18.00 -30.99 -47.18
C ASN A 43 -18.40 -29.76 -48.01
N LEU A 44 -17.69 -28.65 -47.81
CA LEU A 44 -17.36 -27.71 -48.88
C LEU A 44 -16.05 -27.02 -48.54
N ALA A 45 -15.15 -27.04 -49.52
CA ALA A 45 -13.75 -26.66 -49.40
C ALA A 45 -13.50 -25.14 -49.60
N GLU A 46 -12.30 -24.74 -49.19
CA GLU A 46 -11.48 -23.62 -49.70
C GLU A 46 -11.59 -22.19 -49.11
N LYS A 47 -10.61 -21.90 -48.25
CA LYS A 47 -9.84 -20.64 -48.07
C LYS A 47 -10.48 -19.32 -48.51
N VAL A 48 -10.97 -18.53 -47.54
CA VAL A 48 -10.72 -17.07 -47.44
C VAL A 48 -10.75 -16.64 -45.96
N ASN A 49 -9.59 -16.50 -45.33
CA ASN A 49 -9.47 -16.04 -43.94
C ASN A 49 -9.52 -14.49 -43.89
N LYS A 50 -10.72 -13.91 -43.95
CA LYS A 50 -10.97 -12.48 -43.68
C LYS A 50 -11.34 -12.34 -42.21
N GLY A 51 -10.62 -11.49 -41.45
CA GLY A 51 -10.68 -11.43 -39.98
C GLY A 51 -12.09 -11.43 -39.37
N GLN A 52 -12.25 -12.10 -38.23
CA GLN A 52 -13.52 -12.40 -37.51
C GLN A 52 -14.51 -11.23 -37.39
N VAL A 53 -14.03 -9.98 -37.37
CA VAL A 53 -14.88 -8.78 -37.37
C VAL A 53 -15.86 -8.74 -38.56
N TRP A 54 -15.49 -9.30 -39.71
CA TRP A 54 -16.33 -9.29 -40.91
C TRP A 54 -17.55 -10.21 -40.84
N ASN A 55 -17.64 -11.06 -39.82
CA ASN A 55 -18.86 -11.82 -39.54
C ASN A 55 -20.01 -10.90 -39.16
N TYR A 56 -19.72 -9.78 -38.48
CA TYR A 56 -20.69 -8.83 -37.96
C TYR A 56 -20.92 -7.61 -38.84
N PHE A 57 -20.16 -7.48 -39.93
CA PHE A 57 -20.20 -6.30 -40.81
C PHE A 57 -20.39 -6.68 -42.27
N THR A 58 -21.07 -5.82 -43.03
CA THR A 58 -21.20 -5.95 -44.49
C THR A 58 -19.85 -5.69 -45.16
N THR A 59 -19.58 -6.39 -46.26
CA THR A 59 -18.35 -6.21 -47.04
C THR A 59 -18.24 -4.74 -47.48
N PRO A 60 -17.06 -4.09 -47.37
CA PRO A 60 -16.94 -2.68 -47.69
C PRO A 60 -17.32 -2.40 -49.15
N ALA A 61 -18.40 -1.65 -49.36
CA ALA A 61 -18.80 -1.20 -50.69
C ALA A 61 -17.95 0.01 -51.09
N VAL A 62 -17.43 0.01 -52.32
CA VAL A 62 -16.75 1.17 -52.90
C VAL A 62 -17.83 2.20 -53.26
N SER A 63 -17.74 3.40 -52.71
CA SER A 63 -18.63 4.50 -53.10
C SER A 63 -18.41 4.92 -54.54
N SER A 64 -19.42 5.57 -55.13
CA SER A 64 -19.39 6.10 -56.50
C SER A 64 -18.25 7.08 -56.80
N ASP A 65 -17.63 7.66 -55.76
CA ASP A 65 -16.45 8.52 -55.84
C ASP A 65 -15.11 7.76 -55.92
N GLY A 66 -15.13 6.42 -55.83
CA GLY A 66 -13.96 5.54 -55.88
C GLY A 66 -12.99 5.67 -54.69
N LYS A 67 -13.27 6.57 -53.73
CA LYS A 67 -12.31 6.98 -52.69
C LYS A 67 -12.68 6.51 -51.28
N THR A 68 -13.93 6.15 -51.02
CA THR A 68 -14.33 5.69 -49.68
C THR A 68 -14.93 4.29 -49.71
N ARG A 69 -14.58 3.49 -48.69
CA ARG A 69 -15.17 2.18 -48.46
C ARG A 69 -16.05 2.29 -47.23
N LYS A 70 -17.34 1.98 -47.36
CA LYS A 70 -18.27 2.00 -46.23
C LYS A 70 -18.74 0.60 -45.87
N THR A 71 -18.92 0.35 -44.59
CA THR A 71 -19.46 -0.91 -44.05
C THR A 71 -20.53 -0.63 -42.99
N LYS A 72 -21.56 -1.48 -42.96
CA LYS A 72 -22.69 -1.43 -42.03
C LYS A 72 -22.66 -2.63 -41.10
N CYS A 73 -23.02 -2.43 -39.83
CA CYS A 73 -23.24 -3.51 -38.87
C CYS A 73 -24.42 -4.40 -39.32
N LYS A 74 -24.31 -5.72 -39.11
CA LYS A 74 -25.33 -6.72 -39.45
C LYS A 74 -26.20 -7.12 -38.26
N LEU A 75 -25.87 -6.68 -37.04
CA LEU A 75 -26.58 -7.09 -35.83
C LEU A 75 -28.00 -6.46 -35.80
N PRO A 76 -29.03 -7.23 -35.43
CA PRO A 76 -30.41 -6.75 -35.38
C PRO A 76 -30.54 -5.47 -34.54
N GLY A 77 -31.23 -4.45 -35.07
CA GLY A 77 -31.43 -3.18 -34.38
C GLY A 77 -30.28 -2.17 -34.53
N CYS A 78 -29.14 -2.55 -35.09
CA CYS A 78 -28.03 -1.63 -35.32
C CYS A 78 -28.07 -1.01 -36.73
N VAL A 79 -28.15 0.32 -36.81
CA VAL A 79 -28.14 1.08 -38.08
C VAL A 79 -26.83 1.84 -38.32
N LYS A 80 -25.79 1.61 -37.52
CA LYS A 80 -24.51 2.33 -37.62
C LYS A 80 -23.71 1.93 -38.88
N GLU A 81 -23.16 2.93 -39.57
CA GLU A 81 -22.32 2.81 -40.76
C GLU A 81 -20.94 3.42 -40.51
N TYR A 82 -19.88 2.73 -40.92
CA TYR A 82 -18.49 3.10 -40.68
C TYR A 82 -17.71 3.26 -41.98
N LYS A 83 -16.84 4.27 -42.04
CA LYS A 83 -15.82 4.40 -43.08
C LYS A 83 -14.65 3.47 -42.75
N TYR A 84 -14.31 2.57 -43.67
CA TYR A 84 -13.21 1.63 -43.53
C TYR A 84 -11.95 2.17 -44.24
N SER A 85 -10.94 2.53 -43.46
CA SER A 85 -9.64 3.05 -43.92
C SER A 85 -8.53 1.99 -43.95
N GLY A 86 -8.87 0.69 -43.86
CA GLY A 86 -7.91 -0.41 -43.89
C GLY A 86 -7.60 -1.05 -42.53
N SER A 87 -8.00 -0.44 -41.42
CA SER A 87 -7.93 -1.06 -40.08
C SER A 87 -9.32 -1.37 -39.52
N PRO A 88 -9.56 -2.56 -38.91
CA PRO A 88 -10.83 -2.90 -38.29
C PRO A 88 -11.02 -2.32 -36.88
N SER A 89 -10.11 -1.49 -36.36
CA SER A 89 -10.16 -0.99 -34.97
C SER A 89 -11.49 -0.31 -34.62
N ASN A 90 -12.00 0.57 -35.49
CA ASN A 90 -13.28 1.26 -35.26
C ASN A 90 -14.48 0.30 -35.25
N LEU A 91 -14.38 -0.81 -35.99
CA LEU A 91 -15.40 -1.84 -36.06
C LEU A 91 -15.41 -2.71 -34.79
N ARG A 92 -14.23 -3.03 -34.24
CA ARG A 92 -14.12 -3.75 -32.96
C ARG A 92 -14.61 -2.91 -31.79
N TYR A 93 -14.28 -1.62 -31.79
CA TYR A 93 -14.74 -0.68 -30.78
C TYR A 93 -16.27 -0.62 -30.74
N HIS A 94 -16.92 -0.53 -31.92
CA HIS A 94 -18.37 -0.61 -32.04
C HIS A 94 -18.95 -1.90 -31.44
N LEU A 95 -18.40 -3.06 -31.80
CA LEU A 95 -18.90 -4.35 -31.30
C LEU A 95 -18.79 -4.47 -29.78
N ARG A 96 -17.72 -3.94 -29.19
CA ARG A 96 -17.56 -3.92 -27.73
C ARG A 96 -18.57 -2.98 -27.07
N GLN A 97 -18.68 -1.75 -27.56
CA GLN A 97 -19.44 -0.69 -26.89
C GLN A 97 -20.96 -0.83 -27.08
N ASP A 98 -21.40 -1.20 -28.28
CA ASP A 98 -22.81 -1.18 -28.63
C ASP A 98 -23.46 -2.58 -28.61
N HIS A 99 -22.66 -3.63 -28.54
CA HIS A 99 -23.12 -5.02 -28.64
C HIS A 99 -22.52 -5.98 -27.62
N ASP A 100 -21.58 -5.52 -26.78
CA ASP A 100 -20.87 -6.33 -25.78
C ASP A 100 -20.16 -7.58 -26.38
N ILE A 101 -19.71 -7.47 -27.63
CA ILE A 101 -19.01 -8.54 -28.37
C ILE A 101 -17.51 -8.22 -28.45
N ILE A 102 -16.70 -9.08 -27.83
CA ILE A 102 -15.23 -8.97 -27.86
C ILE A 102 -14.65 -9.82 -29.01
N VAL A 103 -14.06 -9.17 -30.01
CA VAL A 103 -13.37 -9.85 -31.14
C VAL A 103 -11.85 -9.79 -30.95
N ASN A 104 -11.25 -10.91 -30.56
CA ASN A 104 -9.80 -11.03 -30.35
C ASN A 104 -9.02 -10.99 -31.68
N ALA A 105 -7.87 -10.33 -31.69
CA ALA A 105 -7.01 -10.28 -32.87
C ALA A 105 -6.12 -11.52 -32.92
N ILE A 106 -6.43 -12.51 -33.77
CA ILE A 106 -5.48 -13.58 -34.09
C ILE A 106 -4.59 -13.07 -35.24
N SER A 107 -3.37 -12.62 -34.94
CA SER A 107 -2.36 -12.32 -35.95
C SER A 107 -1.44 -13.53 -36.13
N LYS A 108 -1.70 -14.38 -37.13
CA LYS A 108 -0.66 -15.26 -37.68
C LYS A 108 -0.01 -14.56 -38.87
N ARG A 109 1.25 -14.15 -38.74
CA ARG A 109 2.11 -13.87 -39.91
C ARG A 109 3.06 -15.04 -40.12
N GLN A 110 2.74 -15.87 -41.11
CA GLN A 110 3.74 -16.74 -41.73
C GLN A 110 4.63 -15.92 -42.68
N ALA A 111 5.91 -16.30 -42.69
CA ALA A 111 7.06 -15.62 -43.26
C ALA A 111 7.10 -15.60 -44.80
N GLN A 112 7.84 -14.65 -45.38
CA GLN A 112 8.67 -14.87 -46.57
C GLN A 112 9.66 -13.72 -46.81
N SER A 113 10.93 -14.08 -47.00
CA SER A 113 12.02 -13.20 -47.40
C SER A 113 11.86 -12.76 -48.85
N HIS A 114 11.82 -11.45 -49.09
CA HIS A 114 12.18 -10.87 -50.37
C HIS A 114 13.15 -9.70 -50.15
N THR A 115 14.36 -9.90 -50.66
CA THR A 115 15.39 -8.88 -50.85
C THR A 115 14.93 -7.90 -51.93
N ILE A 116 14.47 -6.70 -51.53
CA ILE A 116 14.41 -5.54 -52.42
C ILE A 116 14.91 -4.32 -51.65
N GLY A 117 16.01 -3.75 -52.12
CA GLY A 117 16.66 -2.59 -51.54
C GLY A 117 15.82 -1.33 -51.69
N HIS A 118 15.41 -0.76 -50.56
CA HIS A 118 14.95 0.63 -50.49
C HIS A 118 15.76 1.38 -49.43
N LYS A 119 16.49 2.41 -49.89
CA LYS A 119 17.17 3.41 -49.07
C LYS A 119 16.13 4.07 -48.15
N ARG A 120 16.16 3.75 -46.86
CA ARG A 120 15.30 4.34 -45.83
C ARG A 120 16.02 5.54 -45.21
N SER A 121 15.48 6.73 -45.43
CA SER A 121 15.89 7.95 -44.73
C SER A 121 15.71 7.76 -43.22
N LYS A 122 16.77 7.96 -42.45
CA LYS A 122 16.75 7.96 -40.98
C LYS A 122 15.88 9.12 -40.47
N LYS A 123 14.61 8.83 -40.17
CA LYS A 123 13.85 9.58 -39.16
C LYS A 123 13.98 8.79 -37.86
N THR A 124 14.91 9.21 -37.02
CA THR A 124 15.03 8.75 -35.64
C THR A 124 13.83 9.29 -34.87
N ASN A 125 12.91 8.41 -34.49
CA ASN A 125 12.00 8.72 -33.39
C ASN A 125 12.85 8.93 -32.13
N PRO A 126 12.54 9.93 -31.28
CA PRO A 126 13.25 10.08 -30.02
C PRO A 126 13.07 8.80 -29.19
N PRO A 127 14.11 8.37 -28.45
CA PRO A 127 13.98 7.23 -27.56
C PRO A 127 12.85 7.53 -26.57
N ARG A 128 11.95 6.56 -26.37
CA ARG A 128 11.03 6.59 -25.24
C ARG A 128 11.89 6.73 -23.99
N LYS A 129 11.62 7.76 -23.18
CA LYS A 129 12.24 7.91 -21.87
C LYS A 129 11.75 6.73 -21.04
N ASN A 130 12.58 5.70 -20.92
CA ASN A 130 12.36 4.67 -19.92
C ASN A 130 12.66 5.31 -18.56
N ASP A 131 11.85 4.95 -17.57
CA ASP A 131 12.00 5.46 -16.22
C ASP A 131 13.35 5.02 -15.63
N PHE A 132 14.04 5.90 -14.91
CA PHE A 132 15.38 5.62 -14.39
C PHE A 132 15.37 4.49 -13.32
N SER A 133 14.22 4.25 -12.69
CA SER A 133 14.00 3.16 -11.72
C SER A 133 14.34 1.76 -12.27
N LEU A 134 14.05 1.51 -13.56
CA LEU A 134 14.30 0.21 -14.20
C LEU A 134 15.79 -0.19 -14.20
N THR A 135 16.72 0.76 -14.02
CA THR A 135 18.16 0.46 -14.07
C THR A 135 18.73 -0.19 -12.79
N VAL A 136 17.94 -0.26 -11.72
CA VAL A 136 18.38 -0.76 -10.40
C VAL A 136 17.83 -2.15 -10.08
N ASP A 137 16.95 -2.70 -10.91
CA ASP A 137 16.35 -4.01 -10.69
C ASP A 137 17.38 -5.15 -10.86
N SER A 138 17.58 -5.95 -9.80
CA SER A 138 18.50 -7.10 -9.76
C SER A 138 18.15 -8.15 -10.82
N ASP A 139 16.86 -8.37 -11.09
CA ASP A 139 16.41 -9.37 -12.06
C ASP A 139 16.61 -8.88 -13.48
N LEU A 140 16.41 -7.58 -13.73
CA LEU A 140 16.80 -6.98 -15.00
C LEU A 140 18.31 -7.05 -15.18
N TYR A 141 19.09 -6.81 -14.13
CA TYR A 141 20.54 -6.93 -14.16
C TYR A 141 20.98 -8.37 -14.47
N GLN A 142 20.38 -9.38 -13.83
CA GLN A 142 20.64 -10.80 -14.10
C GLN A 142 20.22 -11.18 -15.53
N PHE A 143 19.06 -10.71 -16.01
CA PHE A 143 18.61 -10.89 -17.38
C PHE A 143 19.61 -10.29 -18.38
N ILE A 144 20.05 -9.04 -18.17
CA ILE A 144 21.07 -8.38 -19.00
C ILE A 144 22.40 -9.15 -18.95
N LYS A 145 22.81 -9.61 -17.76
CA LYS A 145 24.06 -10.35 -17.53
C LYS A 145 24.05 -11.73 -18.16
N SER A 146 22.89 -12.37 -18.28
CA SER A 146 22.73 -13.72 -18.85
C SER A 146 23.17 -13.83 -20.33
N LYS A 147 23.48 -12.70 -20.99
CA LYS A 147 23.97 -12.64 -22.39
C LYS A 147 23.08 -13.39 -23.41
N ASN A 148 21.81 -13.63 -23.08
CA ASN A 148 20.83 -14.07 -24.07
C ASN A 148 20.50 -12.91 -25.01
N SER A 149 21.32 -12.79 -26.07
CA SER A 149 21.19 -11.78 -27.12
C SER A 149 19.94 -11.93 -28.01
N GLN A 150 19.11 -12.93 -27.76
CA GLN A 150 17.83 -13.09 -28.46
C GLN A 150 16.73 -12.34 -27.72
N CYS A 151 16.35 -11.19 -28.27
CA CYS A 151 15.16 -10.48 -27.86
C CYS A 151 13.94 -11.35 -28.21
N HIS A 152 13.24 -11.84 -27.19
CA HIS A 152 12.01 -12.59 -27.38
C HIS A 152 10.87 -11.66 -27.83
N THR A 153 9.94 -12.20 -28.63
CA THR A 153 8.73 -11.47 -29.02
C THR A 153 7.76 -11.39 -27.84
N SER A 154 6.91 -10.36 -27.78
CA SER A 154 5.86 -10.26 -26.74
C SER A 154 4.96 -11.51 -26.72
N GLU A 155 4.61 -12.06 -27.88
CA GLU A 155 3.82 -13.30 -27.97
C GLU A 155 4.50 -14.51 -27.31
N PHE A 156 5.85 -14.55 -27.35
CA PHE A 156 6.60 -15.61 -26.68
C PHE A 156 6.56 -15.39 -25.18
N THR A 157 6.83 -14.16 -24.72
CA THR A 157 6.74 -13.79 -23.30
C THR A 157 5.36 -14.09 -22.73
N ASP A 158 4.28 -13.70 -23.42
CA ASP A 158 2.90 -13.98 -23.01
C ASP A 158 2.67 -15.50 -22.87
N SER A 159 3.14 -16.29 -23.85
CA SER A 159 3.02 -17.75 -23.80
C SER A 159 3.80 -18.37 -22.65
N GLN A 160 4.98 -17.83 -22.32
CA GLN A 160 5.79 -18.29 -21.19
C GLN A 160 5.12 -17.94 -19.86
N ILE A 161 4.58 -16.72 -19.72
CA ILE A 161 3.85 -16.30 -18.51
C ILE A 161 2.66 -17.23 -18.26
N ILE A 162 1.86 -17.51 -19.29
CA ILE A 162 0.72 -18.44 -19.18
C ILE A 162 1.22 -19.84 -18.79
N HIS A 163 2.27 -20.32 -19.43
CA HIS A 163 2.83 -21.63 -19.11
C HIS A 163 3.33 -21.73 -17.66
N PHE A 164 4.04 -20.71 -17.17
CA PHE A 164 4.48 -20.65 -15.77
C PHE A 164 3.30 -20.59 -14.81
N TYR A 165 2.26 -19.80 -15.13
CA TYR A 165 1.04 -19.75 -14.34
C TYR A 165 0.38 -21.13 -14.25
N ASP A 166 0.18 -21.82 -15.38
CA ASP A 166 -0.44 -23.15 -15.42
C ASP A 166 0.34 -24.20 -14.61
N GLN A 167 1.66 -24.03 -14.47
CA GLN A 167 2.51 -24.90 -13.65
C GLN A 167 2.50 -24.53 -12.16
N LEU A 168 2.51 -23.23 -11.83
CA LEU A 168 2.65 -22.74 -10.46
C LEU A 168 1.31 -22.70 -9.72
N PHE A 169 0.22 -22.35 -10.41
CA PHE A 169 -1.09 -22.22 -9.81
C PHE A 169 -1.55 -23.51 -9.09
N PRO A 170 -1.45 -24.72 -9.68
CA PRO A 170 -1.81 -25.95 -8.97
C PRO A 170 -0.95 -26.22 -7.73
N LYS A 171 0.34 -25.85 -7.75
CA LYS A 171 1.25 -26.02 -6.62
C LYS A 171 0.87 -25.09 -5.46
N LEU A 172 0.65 -23.82 -5.75
CA LEU A 172 0.22 -22.83 -4.75
C LEU A 172 -1.16 -23.15 -4.19
N LYS A 173 -2.10 -23.58 -5.05
CA LYS A 173 -3.43 -24.01 -4.62
C LYS A 173 -3.37 -25.25 -3.71
N ASN A 174 -2.52 -26.22 -4.04
CA ASN A 174 -2.30 -27.38 -3.17
C ASN A 174 -1.70 -26.97 -1.82
N LEU A 175 -0.76 -26.01 -1.81
CA LEU A 175 -0.19 -25.50 -0.56
C LEU A 175 -1.28 -24.90 0.34
N LEU A 176 -2.16 -24.05 -0.21
CA LEU A 176 -3.28 -23.49 0.55
C LEU A 176 -4.31 -24.53 1.02
N ARG A 177 -4.36 -25.73 0.41
CA ARG A 177 -5.28 -26.79 0.80
C ARG A 177 -5.01 -27.31 2.22
N ASP A 178 -3.76 -27.28 2.66
CA ASP A 178 -3.38 -27.82 3.97
C ASP A 178 -3.36 -26.74 5.06
N ILE A 179 -3.46 -25.46 4.68
CA ILE A 179 -3.52 -24.34 5.62
C ILE A 179 -4.90 -24.29 6.32
N GLU A 180 -4.91 -24.16 7.64
CA GLU A 180 -6.14 -24.12 8.46
C GLU A 180 -6.89 -22.78 8.31
N SER A 181 -6.14 -21.67 8.28
CA SER A 181 -6.70 -20.33 8.22
C SER A 181 -5.84 -19.37 7.41
N VAL A 182 -6.49 -18.45 6.70
CA VAL A 182 -5.84 -17.38 5.96
C VAL A 182 -6.42 -16.01 6.32
N ALA A 183 -5.60 -14.98 6.17
CA ALA A 183 -6.02 -13.59 6.18
C ALA A 183 -5.99 -13.05 4.76
N LEU A 184 -6.92 -12.16 4.41
CA LEU A 184 -6.88 -11.45 3.14
C LEU A 184 -6.53 -9.99 3.35
N SER A 185 -5.83 -9.39 2.40
CA SER A 185 -5.82 -7.95 2.19
C SER A 185 -6.50 -7.65 0.85
N ILE A 186 -7.37 -6.64 0.86
CA ILE A 186 -8.16 -6.24 -0.30
C ILE A 186 -8.03 -4.72 -0.48
N ASP A 187 -7.19 -4.32 -1.43
CA ASP A 187 -6.94 -2.93 -1.82
C ASP A 187 -7.61 -2.58 -3.15
N SER A 188 -7.96 -1.31 -3.29
CA SER A 188 -8.48 -0.73 -4.53
C SER A 188 -7.46 0.25 -5.11
N PHE A 189 -7.26 0.22 -6.42
CA PHE A 189 -6.41 1.18 -7.12
C PHE A 189 -6.95 1.50 -8.51
N GLU A 190 -6.65 2.69 -9.02
CA GLU A 190 -7.10 3.15 -10.34
C GLU A 190 -5.98 2.99 -11.39
N ILE A 191 -6.27 2.35 -12.54
CA ILE A 191 -5.40 2.38 -13.72
C ILE A 191 -6.21 2.84 -14.93
N ASP A 192 -5.77 3.93 -15.57
CA ASP A 192 -6.41 4.51 -16.75
C ASP A 192 -7.93 4.79 -16.56
N SER A 193 -8.32 5.29 -15.38
CA SER A 193 -9.73 5.53 -15.01
C SER A 193 -10.61 4.29 -14.96
N CYS A 194 -9.99 3.14 -14.72
CA CYS A 194 -10.67 1.93 -14.32
C CYS A 194 -10.24 1.56 -12.90
N ASP A 195 -11.22 1.30 -12.04
CA ASP A 195 -10.96 0.77 -10.71
C ASP A 195 -10.60 -0.71 -10.81
N TYR A 196 -9.60 -1.11 -10.03
CA TYR A 196 -9.20 -2.48 -9.83
C TYR A 196 -9.17 -2.80 -8.35
N THR A 197 -9.45 -4.05 -8.02
CA THR A 197 -9.30 -4.58 -6.67
C THR A 197 -8.31 -5.72 -6.71
N LYS A 198 -7.25 -5.60 -5.94
CA LYS A 198 -6.28 -6.66 -5.69
C LYS A 198 -6.73 -7.44 -4.46
N ILE A 199 -6.52 -8.76 -4.50
CA ILE A 199 -6.83 -9.65 -3.40
C ILE A 199 -5.56 -10.45 -3.11
N THR A 200 -4.99 -10.22 -1.94
CA THR A 200 -3.78 -10.91 -1.48
C THR A 200 -4.13 -11.82 -0.32
N CYS A 201 -3.58 -13.02 -0.30
CA CYS A 201 -3.75 -14.00 0.76
C CYS A 201 -2.48 -14.10 1.57
N HIS A 202 -2.64 -14.10 2.89
CA HIS A 202 -1.57 -14.10 3.88
C HIS A 202 -1.77 -15.27 4.85
N TRP A 203 -0.69 -15.96 5.18
CA TRP A 203 -0.70 -16.99 6.22
C TRP A 203 0.69 -17.16 6.84
N LEU A 204 0.72 -17.72 8.05
CA LEU A 204 1.93 -18.22 8.67
C LEU A 204 1.97 -19.73 8.55
N SER A 205 3.10 -20.26 8.12
CA SER A 205 3.38 -21.70 8.15
C SER A 205 3.61 -22.22 9.57
N ASP A 206 3.72 -23.54 9.73
CA ASP A 206 4.05 -24.20 11.01
C ASP A 206 5.41 -23.80 11.59
N ASP A 207 6.33 -23.33 10.75
CA ASP A 207 7.61 -22.77 11.14
C ASP A 207 7.61 -21.24 11.24
N PHE A 208 6.43 -20.61 11.29
CA PHE A 208 6.27 -19.17 11.42
C PHE A 208 6.94 -18.39 10.29
N GLN A 209 6.92 -18.90 9.07
CA GLN A 209 7.26 -18.10 7.89
C GLN A 209 6.00 -17.42 7.38
N LEU A 210 6.07 -16.09 7.26
CA LEU A 210 4.99 -15.31 6.68
C LEU A 210 5.03 -15.47 5.16
N HIS A 211 3.93 -15.93 4.60
CA HIS A 211 3.75 -16.08 3.17
C HIS A 211 2.63 -15.17 2.69
N GLU A 212 2.85 -14.58 1.52
CA GLU A 212 1.85 -13.80 0.80
C GLU A 212 1.74 -14.31 -0.64
N ILE A 213 0.52 -14.33 -1.18
CA ILE A 213 0.27 -14.60 -2.60
C ILE A 213 -0.83 -13.70 -3.14
N LEU A 214 -0.62 -13.17 -4.35
CA LEU A 214 -1.67 -12.49 -5.10
C LEU A 214 -2.67 -13.52 -5.63
N LEU A 215 -3.90 -13.50 -5.13
CA LEU A 215 -4.96 -14.41 -5.58
C LEU A 215 -5.56 -13.96 -6.92
N GLY A 216 -5.65 -12.66 -7.13
CA GLY A 216 -6.21 -12.08 -8.35
C GLY A 216 -6.35 -10.57 -8.29
N ILE A 217 -6.54 -10.00 -9.47
CA ILE A 217 -6.90 -8.59 -9.67
C ILE A 217 -8.22 -8.57 -10.44
N ILE A 218 -9.22 -7.92 -9.87
CA ILE A 218 -10.57 -7.80 -10.41
C ILE A 218 -10.75 -6.37 -10.92
N SER A 219 -11.22 -6.19 -12.14
CA SER A 219 -11.66 -4.86 -12.60
C SER A 219 -13.06 -4.57 -12.07
N ILE A 220 -13.27 -3.39 -11.51
CA ILE A 220 -14.57 -2.87 -11.07
C ILE A 220 -15.00 -1.76 -12.04
N PRO A 221 -15.86 -2.05 -13.02
CA PRO A 221 -16.51 -1.01 -13.82
C PRO A 221 -17.36 -0.08 -12.94
N GLU A 222 -17.40 1.22 -13.28
CA GLU A 222 -18.12 2.26 -12.52
C GLU A 222 -19.58 1.91 -12.16
N HIS A 223 -20.25 1.15 -13.03
CA HIS A 223 -21.68 0.80 -12.90
C HIS A 223 -21.95 -0.50 -12.14
N ILE A 224 -20.92 -1.19 -11.65
CA ILE A 224 -21.09 -2.40 -10.88
C ILE A 224 -21.65 -2.07 -9.48
N ASP A 225 -22.56 -2.91 -8.99
CA ASP A 225 -23.10 -2.87 -7.63
C ASP A 225 -22.26 -3.71 -6.65
N LYS A 226 -22.45 -3.50 -5.35
CA LYS A 226 -21.71 -4.21 -4.30
C LYS A 226 -21.87 -5.73 -4.36
N ASP A 227 -23.01 -6.24 -4.81
CA ASP A 227 -23.30 -7.66 -4.84
C ASP A 227 -22.48 -8.36 -5.94
N ALA A 228 -22.28 -7.68 -7.06
CA ALA A 228 -21.41 -8.13 -8.13
C ALA A 228 -19.92 -8.07 -7.74
N ILE A 229 -19.48 -7.05 -6.98
CA ILE A 229 -18.13 -7.03 -6.40
C ILE A 229 -17.94 -8.22 -5.45
N PHE A 230 -18.86 -8.41 -4.50
CA PHE A 230 -18.82 -9.52 -3.56
C PHE A 230 -18.78 -10.89 -4.26
N LYS A 231 -19.63 -11.10 -5.28
CA LYS A 231 -19.61 -12.32 -6.11
C LYS A 231 -18.28 -12.52 -6.83
N SER A 232 -17.64 -11.44 -7.28
CA SER A 232 -16.35 -11.51 -7.96
C SER A 232 -15.23 -11.91 -6.99
N ILE A 233 -15.20 -11.31 -5.78
CA ILE A 233 -14.26 -11.70 -4.72
C ILE A 233 -14.49 -13.17 -4.33
N LYS A 234 -15.74 -13.58 -4.07
CA LYS A 234 -16.09 -14.99 -3.80
C LYS A 234 -15.70 -15.92 -4.95
N GLY A 235 -15.81 -15.46 -6.19
CA GLY A 235 -15.36 -16.17 -7.38
C GLY A 235 -13.86 -16.49 -7.33
N VAL A 236 -13.03 -15.50 -6.99
CA VAL A 236 -11.59 -15.69 -6.78
C VAL A 236 -11.36 -16.71 -5.64
N LEU A 237 -11.98 -16.54 -4.49
CA LEU A 237 -11.80 -17.46 -3.35
C LEU A 237 -12.26 -18.90 -3.67
N ASN A 238 -13.28 -19.06 -4.52
CA ASN A 238 -13.76 -20.37 -4.98
C ASN A 238 -12.73 -21.05 -5.90
N VAL A 239 -12.10 -20.29 -6.81
CA VAL A 239 -11.04 -20.81 -7.69
C VAL A 239 -9.88 -21.35 -6.86
N TRP A 240 -9.56 -20.70 -5.74
CA TRP A 240 -8.51 -21.10 -4.81
C TRP A 240 -8.94 -22.13 -3.77
N GLU A 241 -10.23 -22.44 -3.62
CA GLU A 241 -10.78 -23.37 -2.61
C GLU A 241 -10.45 -22.98 -1.15
N ILE A 242 -10.55 -21.68 -0.83
CA ILE A 242 -10.20 -21.15 0.49
C ILE A 242 -11.32 -20.39 1.22
N ASN A 243 -12.56 -20.44 0.72
CA ASN A 243 -13.67 -19.63 1.25
C ASN A 243 -13.94 -19.82 2.74
N ASP A 244 -13.84 -21.05 3.23
CA ASP A 244 -14.06 -21.47 4.61
C ASP A 244 -12.84 -21.22 5.53
N LYS A 245 -11.70 -20.93 4.91
CA LYS A 245 -10.41 -20.70 5.57
C LYS A 245 -10.16 -19.23 5.88
N VAL A 246 -10.83 -18.31 5.17
CA VAL A 246 -10.68 -16.88 5.43
C VAL A 246 -11.19 -16.56 6.83
N LYS A 247 -10.30 -16.08 7.71
CA LYS A 247 -10.65 -15.66 9.07
C LYS A 247 -10.66 -14.15 9.24
N SER A 248 -9.92 -13.44 8.41
CA SER A 248 -9.90 -11.98 8.42
C SER A 248 -9.78 -11.40 7.03
N ILE A 249 -10.30 -10.18 6.87
CA ILE A 249 -10.10 -9.32 5.71
C ILE A 249 -9.64 -7.97 6.21
N THR A 250 -8.43 -7.58 5.82
CA THR A 250 -7.93 -6.22 5.94
C THR A 250 -8.44 -5.41 4.76
N LYS A 251 -9.09 -4.29 5.07
CA LYS A 251 -9.80 -3.45 4.10
C LYS A 251 -9.35 -2.00 4.17
N GLU A 252 -9.36 -1.36 3.02
CA GLU A 252 -9.19 0.08 2.90
C GLU A 252 -10.55 0.79 2.99
N ASP A 253 -10.76 1.58 4.05
CA ASP A 253 -12.10 2.12 4.37
C ASP A 253 -12.54 3.30 3.49
N VAL A 254 -11.63 3.97 2.78
CA VAL A 254 -11.89 5.37 2.37
C VAL A 254 -12.01 5.59 0.86
N ILE A 255 -11.46 4.71 0.02
CA ILE A 255 -11.41 4.99 -1.43
C ILE A 255 -12.67 4.47 -2.14
N ASN A 256 -13.17 3.28 -1.80
CA ASN A 256 -14.27 2.65 -2.54
C ASN A 256 -15.38 2.11 -1.61
N TYR A 257 -16.40 2.94 -1.36
CA TYR A 257 -17.51 2.56 -0.47
C TYR A 257 -18.27 1.31 -0.95
N LYS A 258 -18.35 1.06 -2.27
CA LYS A 258 -19.02 -0.12 -2.81
C LYS A 258 -18.22 -1.39 -2.50
N LEU A 259 -16.90 -1.31 -2.61
CA LEU A 259 -16.00 -2.40 -2.21
C LEU A 259 -16.12 -2.65 -0.70
N LEU A 260 -16.14 -1.58 0.11
CA LEU A 260 -16.34 -1.69 1.56
C LEU A 260 -17.67 -2.37 1.91
N GLU A 261 -18.77 -1.97 1.28
CA GLU A 261 -20.07 -2.62 1.47
C GLU A 261 -20.05 -4.09 1.00
N ALA A 262 -19.34 -4.39 -0.10
CA ALA A 262 -19.16 -5.76 -0.58
C ALA A 262 -18.35 -6.62 0.41
N ILE A 263 -17.27 -6.08 0.98
CA ILE A 263 -16.47 -6.76 2.00
C ILE A 263 -17.30 -7.00 3.27
N ASN A 264 -18.09 -6.02 3.70
CA ASN A 264 -18.92 -6.16 4.90
C ASN A 264 -20.01 -7.25 4.76
N ASN A 265 -20.31 -7.73 3.54
CA ASN A 265 -21.21 -8.89 3.33
C ASN A 265 -20.57 -10.24 3.68
N PHE A 266 -19.27 -10.28 4.00
CA PHE A 266 -18.64 -11.48 4.54
C PHE A 266 -19.00 -11.64 6.02
N GLU A 267 -19.98 -12.52 6.28
CA GLU A 267 -20.39 -12.94 7.63
C GLU A 267 -19.31 -13.81 8.29
N ASP A 268 -19.22 -13.75 9.62
CA ASP A 268 -18.29 -14.53 10.45
C ASP A 268 -16.80 -14.33 10.13
N ILE A 269 -16.45 -13.23 9.47
CA ILE A 269 -15.07 -12.82 9.17
C ILE A 269 -14.69 -11.61 10.01
N ILE A 270 -13.45 -11.62 10.52
CA ILE A 270 -12.87 -10.49 11.23
C ILE A 270 -12.50 -9.40 10.22
N HIS A 271 -13.16 -8.25 10.29
CA HIS A 271 -12.84 -7.09 9.48
C HIS A 271 -11.76 -6.25 10.16
N VAL A 272 -10.68 -5.98 9.45
CA VAL A 272 -9.54 -5.20 9.97
C VAL A 272 -9.37 -3.96 9.13
N ASN A 273 -9.34 -2.79 9.77
CA ASN A 273 -9.10 -1.55 9.06
C ASN A 273 -7.60 -1.42 8.79
N CYS A 274 -7.25 -1.15 7.54
CA CYS A 274 -5.87 -0.90 7.15
C CYS A 274 -5.30 0.31 7.89
N THR A 275 -4.02 0.25 8.27
CA THR A 275 -3.27 1.37 8.86
C THR A 275 -3.19 2.58 7.93
N TYR A 276 -3.49 2.44 6.64
CA TYR A 276 -3.62 3.59 5.75
C TYR A 276 -4.66 4.61 6.25
N ILE A 277 -5.68 4.18 6.99
CA ILE A 277 -6.65 5.05 7.66
C ILE A 277 -5.94 6.11 8.53
N LEU A 278 -4.76 5.81 9.07
CA LEU A 278 -3.95 6.75 9.82
C LEU A 278 -3.51 7.95 8.99
N LYS A 279 -3.04 7.69 7.76
CA LYS A 279 -2.59 8.73 6.82
C LYS A 279 -3.76 9.65 6.51
N ILE A 280 -4.95 9.08 6.33
CA ILE A 280 -6.19 9.81 6.05
C ILE A 280 -6.68 10.61 7.25
N TYR A 281 -6.67 10.05 8.46
CA TYR A 281 -7.13 10.76 9.64
C TYR A 281 -6.21 11.91 10.00
N LEU A 282 -4.90 11.69 9.92
CA LEU A 282 -3.93 12.78 10.04
C LEU A 282 -4.27 13.84 8.99
N ALA A 283 -4.36 13.46 7.72
CA ALA A 283 -4.76 14.35 6.64
C ALA A 283 -6.04 15.17 6.92
N ILE A 284 -7.09 14.57 7.50
CA ILE A 284 -8.34 15.24 7.85
C ILE A 284 -8.19 16.18 9.05
N ILE A 285 -7.51 15.73 10.12
CA ILE A 285 -7.20 16.56 11.28
C ILE A 285 -6.46 17.78 10.78
N PHE A 286 -5.47 17.58 9.93
CA PHE A 286 -4.71 18.65 9.34
C PHE A 286 -5.53 19.55 8.43
N ASP A 287 -6.33 19.08 7.47
CA ASP A 287 -7.17 19.98 6.66
C ASP A 287 -8.13 20.84 7.52
N ARG A 288 -8.68 20.28 8.61
CA ARG A 288 -9.53 21.05 9.52
C ARG A 288 -8.75 22.07 10.34
N GLU A 289 -7.63 21.65 10.92
CA GLU A 289 -6.75 22.52 11.72
C GLU A 289 -6.00 23.54 10.84
N LEU A 290 -5.75 23.21 9.58
CA LEU A 290 -5.16 24.09 8.58
C LEU A 290 -6.11 25.18 8.17
N LYS A 291 -7.43 24.96 8.17
CA LYS A 291 -8.37 26.08 8.01
C LYS A 291 -8.29 27.06 9.17
N ILE A 292 -7.94 26.60 10.36
CA ILE A 292 -7.64 27.46 11.52
C ILE A 292 -6.28 28.14 11.30
N PHE A 293 -5.28 27.42 10.79
CA PHE A 293 -3.98 27.97 10.45
C PHE A 293 -4.03 28.99 9.31
N ASP A 294 -4.84 28.78 8.29
CA ASP A 294 -5.16 29.68 7.19
C ASP A 294 -5.93 30.88 7.70
N SER A 295 -6.83 30.71 8.68
CA SER A 295 -7.48 31.84 9.36
C SER A 295 -6.48 32.64 10.20
N LEU A 296 -5.52 31.98 10.86
CA LEU A 296 -4.43 32.62 11.58
C LEU A 296 -3.47 33.32 10.61
N LEU A 297 -3.12 32.67 9.50
CA LEU A 297 -2.31 33.23 8.44
C LEU A 297 -3.04 34.37 7.75
N GLU A 298 -4.34 34.33 7.49
CA GLU A 298 -5.15 35.43 6.93
C GLU A 298 -5.18 36.64 7.87
N ILE A 299 -5.14 36.43 9.19
CA ILE A 299 -4.87 37.49 10.17
C ILE A 299 -3.48 38.10 9.96
N PHE A 300 -2.50 37.30 9.49
CA PHE A 300 -1.20 37.79 9.02
C PHE A 300 -1.21 38.31 7.55
N ASP A 301 -2.04 37.81 6.63
CA ASP A 301 -1.63 37.64 5.22
C ASP A 301 -1.81 38.86 4.32
N GLU A 302 -2.90 39.62 4.31
CA GLU A 302 -3.08 40.50 3.13
C GLU A 302 -2.11 41.70 3.08
N HIS A 303 -1.67 42.21 4.24
CA HIS A 303 -0.69 43.29 4.32
C HIS A 303 0.76 42.77 4.41
N HIS A 304 0.99 41.66 5.13
CA HIS A 304 2.34 41.14 5.31
C HIS A 304 2.83 40.33 4.11
N LYS A 305 1.98 39.60 3.38
CA LYS A 305 2.38 38.81 2.20
C LYS A 305 2.98 39.66 1.07
N LYS A 306 2.31 40.76 0.71
CA LYS A 306 2.81 41.71 -0.32
C LYS A 306 4.10 42.42 0.10
N LEU A 307 4.33 42.58 1.41
CA LEU A 307 5.60 43.11 1.93
C LEU A 307 6.68 42.02 1.99
N LEU A 308 6.34 40.80 2.42
CA LEU A 308 7.25 39.65 2.48
C LEU A 308 7.72 39.27 1.09
N GLU A 309 6.86 39.20 0.07
CA GLU A 309 7.27 38.85 -1.30
C GLU A 309 8.27 39.86 -1.88
N LYS A 310 8.04 41.16 -1.71
CA LYS A 310 8.97 42.21 -2.16
C LYS A 310 10.30 42.23 -1.40
N GLU A 311 10.26 41.95 -0.09
CA GLU A 311 11.46 41.99 0.75
C GLU A 311 12.20 40.65 0.78
N ILE A 312 11.55 39.50 0.56
CA ILE A 312 12.20 38.19 0.37
C ILE A 312 13.04 38.24 -0.89
N ASP A 313 12.56 38.81 -2.00
CA ASP A 313 13.37 39.00 -3.20
C ASP A 313 14.61 39.87 -2.92
N TYR A 314 14.45 40.92 -2.11
CA TYR A 314 15.56 41.79 -1.70
C TYR A 314 16.54 41.08 -0.74
N ILE A 315 16.04 40.37 0.27
CA ILE A 315 16.81 39.58 1.23
C ILE A 315 17.55 38.44 0.51
N MET A 316 16.91 37.80 -0.46
CA MET A 316 17.51 36.77 -1.30
C MET A 316 18.62 37.33 -2.17
N GLU A 317 18.44 38.51 -2.77
CA GLU A 317 19.50 39.20 -3.52
C GLU A 317 20.66 39.64 -2.62
N GLU A 318 20.40 40.06 -1.39
CA GLU A 318 21.44 40.50 -0.47
C GLU A 318 22.15 39.33 0.21
N ALA A 319 21.43 38.24 0.51
CA ALA A 319 22.00 36.96 0.91
C ALA A 319 22.85 36.36 -0.21
N LYS A 320 22.41 36.42 -1.48
CA LYS A 320 23.25 36.02 -2.64
C LYS A 320 24.53 36.84 -2.70
N LYS A 321 24.48 38.15 -2.47
CA LYS A 321 25.68 39.02 -2.44
C LYS A 321 26.62 38.69 -1.29
N ILE A 322 26.10 38.28 -0.13
CA ILE A 322 26.90 37.82 1.02
C ILE A 322 27.47 36.41 0.77
N ILE A 323 26.69 35.51 0.17
CA ILE A 323 27.07 34.11 -0.12
C ILE A 323 28.10 34.02 -1.26
N ILE A 324 28.06 34.93 -2.24
CA ILE A 324 29.09 35.05 -3.28
C ILE A 324 30.49 35.36 -2.69
N ASN A 325 30.56 35.87 -1.46
CA ASN A 325 31.81 36.07 -0.73
C ASN A 325 32.23 34.89 0.17
N ALA A 326 31.43 33.83 0.27
CA ALA A 326 31.73 32.63 1.06
C ALA A 326 32.03 31.44 0.11
N GLU A 327 33.31 31.21 -0.17
CA GLU A 327 33.79 30.38 -1.29
C GLU A 327 33.46 28.87 -1.29
N ASN A 328 32.66 28.30 -0.37
CA ASN A 328 32.55 26.84 -0.26
C ASN A 328 31.14 26.22 -0.06
N SER A 329 30.04 26.93 -0.34
CA SER A 329 28.68 26.35 -0.13
C SER A 329 27.64 26.62 -1.23
N THR A 330 28.05 27.20 -2.36
CA THR A 330 27.14 27.70 -3.40
C THR A 330 26.43 26.62 -4.23
N GLU A 331 27.04 25.45 -4.47
CA GLU A 331 26.42 24.41 -5.33
C GLU A 331 25.28 23.65 -4.65
N LEU A 332 25.43 23.28 -3.37
CA LEU A 332 24.39 22.54 -2.63
C LEU A 332 23.16 23.41 -2.37
N ILE A 333 23.36 24.68 -2.02
CA ILE A 333 22.28 25.63 -1.73
C ILE A 333 21.54 26.02 -3.02
N THR A 334 22.26 26.25 -4.13
CA THR A 334 21.62 26.56 -5.43
C THR A 334 20.84 25.38 -5.99
N TYR A 335 21.28 24.14 -5.73
CA TYR A 335 20.56 22.93 -6.11
C TYR A 335 19.24 22.78 -5.34
N LEU A 336 19.25 22.98 -4.01
CA LEU A 336 18.05 22.92 -3.17
C LEU A 336 17.02 23.98 -3.59
N ILE A 337 17.46 25.21 -3.83
CA ILE A 337 16.60 26.34 -4.24
C ILE A 337 15.93 26.08 -5.62
N ARG A 338 16.63 25.46 -6.58
CA ARG A 338 16.05 25.20 -7.91
C ARG A 338 15.02 24.08 -7.89
N HIS A 339 15.22 23.08 -7.06
CA HIS A 339 14.32 21.93 -6.95
C HIS A 339 13.00 22.30 -6.25
N GLU A 340 13.06 23.24 -5.29
CA GLU A 340 11.88 23.81 -4.60
C GLU A 340 10.98 24.65 -5.53
N GLN A 341 11.58 25.42 -6.45
CA GLN A 341 10.84 26.34 -7.32
C GLN A 341 9.90 25.65 -8.33
N GLU A 342 10.24 24.45 -8.78
CA GLU A 342 9.38 23.69 -9.70
C GLU A 342 8.28 22.93 -8.93
N PHE A 343 8.60 22.42 -7.74
CA PHE A 343 7.64 21.75 -6.86
C PHE A 343 6.50 22.68 -6.40
N LEU A 344 6.84 23.88 -5.93
CA LEU A 344 5.86 24.91 -5.52
C LEU A 344 4.96 25.39 -6.67
N LYS A 345 5.46 25.41 -7.91
CA LYS A 345 4.68 25.82 -9.08
C LYS A 345 3.73 24.75 -9.58
N GLU A 346 4.01 23.46 -9.35
CA GLU A 346 3.10 22.36 -9.67
C GLU A 346 1.99 22.23 -8.62
N ALA A 347 2.31 22.37 -7.33
CA ALA A 347 1.32 22.32 -6.24
C ALA A 347 0.22 23.39 -6.39
N LEU A 348 0.60 24.62 -6.75
CA LEU A 348 -0.34 25.75 -6.95
C LEU A 348 -1.20 25.63 -8.22
N ARG A 349 -0.95 24.66 -9.11
CA ARG A 349 -1.70 24.45 -10.37
C ARG A 349 -2.76 23.34 -10.28
N GLY A 350 -2.88 22.65 -9.14
CA GLY A 350 -3.83 21.55 -8.93
C GLY A 350 -5.30 22.00 -9.03
N ASN A 351 -6.05 21.41 -9.96
CA ASN A 351 -7.46 21.70 -10.23
C ASN A 351 -8.37 20.91 -9.27
N ARG A 352 -9.36 21.58 -8.67
CA ARG A 352 -10.24 21.06 -7.59
C ARG A 352 -11.32 20.10 -8.11
N ASN A 353 -10.96 18.89 -8.53
CA ASN A 353 -11.95 17.83 -8.80
C ASN A 353 -11.72 16.59 -7.92
N ASN A 354 -12.84 16.10 -7.39
CA ASN A 354 -13.01 15.09 -6.36
C ASN A 354 -12.47 13.71 -6.76
N ASN A 355 -11.19 13.42 -6.48
CA ASN A 355 -10.73 12.04 -6.37
C ASN A 355 -9.92 11.90 -5.07
N ILE A 356 -10.31 10.96 -4.22
CA ILE A 356 -9.77 10.79 -2.87
C ILE A 356 -8.27 10.46 -2.94
N GLU A 357 -7.79 9.70 -3.94
CA GLU A 357 -6.35 9.49 -4.16
C GLU A 357 -5.58 10.78 -4.46
N HIS A 358 -6.16 11.67 -5.27
CA HIS A 358 -5.55 12.98 -5.55
C HIS A 358 -5.56 13.85 -4.29
N LEU A 359 -6.62 13.79 -3.49
CA LEU A 359 -6.72 14.45 -2.21
C LEU A 359 -5.71 13.87 -1.22
N LEU A 360 -5.47 12.56 -1.21
CA LEU A 360 -4.54 11.90 -0.29
C LEU A 360 -3.09 12.14 -0.68
N LYS A 361 -2.76 12.09 -1.97
CA LYS A 361 -1.46 12.52 -2.48
C LYS A 361 -1.23 14.00 -2.19
N TYR A 362 -2.23 14.84 -2.47
CA TYR A 362 -2.21 16.27 -2.16
C TYR A 362 -2.04 16.52 -0.66
N ILE A 363 -2.77 15.83 0.21
CA ILE A 363 -2.66 16.02 1.66
C ILE A 363 -1.33 15.45 2.17
N ASN A 364 -0.81 14.34 1.63
CA ASN A 364 0.52 13.85 2.03
C ASN A 364 1.60 14.86 1.62
N ASP A 365 1.51 15.42 0.41
CA ASP A 365 2.42 16.46 -0.09
C ASP A 365 2.26 17.79 0.69
N GLU A 366 1.04 18.21 1.01
CA GLU A 366 0.77 19.39 1.84
C GLU A 366 1.20 19.19 3.29
N LEU A 367 1.03 18.00 3.84
CA LEU A 367 1.46 17.69 5.20
C LEU A 367 2.96 17.77 5.35
N ILE A 368 3.64 17.18 4.39
CA ILE A 368 5.08 17.26 4.25
C ILE A 368 5.48 18.73 4.11
N PHE A 369 4.75 19.52 3.31
CA PHE A 369 5.00 20.96 3.18
C PHE A 369 4.84 21.73 4.50
N ILE A 370 3.75 21.53 5.25
CA ILE A 370 3.49 22.22 6.53
C ILE A 370 4.53 21.82 7.57
N PHE A 371 4.85 20.53 7.61
CA PHE A 371 5.91 20.03 8.46
C PHE A 371 7.24 20.74 8.15
N TYR A 372 7.62 20.78 6.88
CA TYR A 372 8.83 21.49 6.47
C TYR A 372 8.74 22.99 6.72
N ALA A 373 7.58 23.62 6.54
CA ALA A 373 7.40 25.04 6.83
C ALA A 373 7.59 25.35 8.32
N LEU A 374 7.04 24.53 9.21
CA LEU A 374 7.20 24.66 10.67
C LEU A 374 8.64 24.37 11.10
N GLU A 375 9.24 23.29 10.58
CA GLU A 375 10.64 22.95 10.80
C GLU A 375 11.55 24.11 10.34
N TYR A 376 11.23 24.72 9.20
CA TYR A 376 11.96 25.85 8.65
C TYR A 376 11.81 27.12 9.51
N ILE A 377 10.59 27.46 9.97
CA ILE A 377 10.36 28.58 10.89
C ILE A 377 11.18 28.40 12.17
N VAL A 378 11.20 27.20 12.73
CA VAL A 378 11.98 26.85 13.92
C VAL A 378 13.49 26.99 13.67
N ILE A 379 13.99 26.41 12.57
CA ILE A 379 15.41 26.48 12.20
C ILE A 379 15.86 27.93 11.97
N LEU A 380 15.01 28.75 11.34
CA LEU A 380 15.32 30.14 11.03
C LEU A 380 15.16 31.09 12.21
N GLU A 381 14.56 30.69 13.33
CA GLU A 381 14.37 31.59 14.48
C GLU A 381 15.69 32.26 14.91
N THR A 382 16.72 31.44 15.14
CA THR A 382 18.00 31.94 15.66
C THR A 382 18.71 32.85 14.64
N PRO A 383 18.86 32.46 13.36
CA PRO A 383 19.38 33.34 12.33
C PRO A 383 18.61 34.66 12.21
N ILE A 384 17.27 34.63 12.22
CA ILE A 384 16.45 35.84 12.08
C ILE A 384 16.62 36.75 13.30
N ARG A 385 16.64 36.21 14.53
CA ARG A 385 16.88 37.02 15.75
C ARG A 385 18.26 37.67 15.76
N GLN A 386 19.29 36.95 15.31
CA GLN A 386 20.64 37.51 15.17
C GLN A 386 20.65 38.62 14.13
N TRP A 387 19.96 38.43 13.01
CA TRP A 387 19.87 39.42 11.95
C TRP A 387 19.11 40.67 12.38
N ILE A 388 17.98 40.53 13.08
CA ILE A 388 17.25 41.64 13.71
C ILE A 388 18.15 42.40 14.67
N THR A 389 18.91 41.68 15.51
CA THR A 389 19.85 42.31 16.45
C THR A 389 20.89 43.16 15.72
N ILE A 390 21.42 42.67 14.60
CA ILE A 390 22.36 43.44 13.76
C ILE A 390 21.68 44.69 13.17
N LEU A 391 20.47 44.53 12.61
CA LEU A 391 19.74 45.62 11.96
C LEU A 391 19.30 46.72 12.93
N VAL A 392 18.89 46.35 14.16
CA VAL A 392 18.47 47.28 15.22
C VAL A 392 19.67 48.01 15.83
N ASN A 393 20.89 47.47 15.73
CA ASN A 393 22.10 48.13 16.23
C ASN A 393 22.76 49.05 15.19
N SER A 394 22.31 49.05 13.94
CA SER A 394 22.82 49.94 12.89
C SER A 394 21.89 51.16 12.71
N PRO A 395 22.41 52.40 12.83
CA PRO A 395 21.60 53.62 12.68
C PRO A 395 20.88 53.72 11.33
N GLU A 396 21.47 53.16 10.27
CA GLU A 396 20.94 53.20 8.91
C GLU A 396 19.79 52.21 8.69
N THR A 397 19.69 51.16 9.51
CA THR A 397 18.73 50.06 9.34
C THR A 397 17.76 49.87 10.51
N ILE A 398 17.83 50.72 11.53
CA ILE A 398 17.00 50.62 12.75
C ILE A 398 15.50 50.51 12.46
N SER A 399 14.98 51.27 11.49
CA SER A 399 13.56 51.24 11.15
C SER A 399 13.14 49.89 10.54
N LYS A 400 14.03 49.29 9.74
CA LYS A 400 13.85 47.94 9.17
C LYS A 400 13.97 46.87 10.24
N GLY A 401 14.98 46.98 11.13
CA GLY A 401 15.15 46.06 12.25
C GLY A 401 13.94 46.01 13.17
N ASN A 402 13.39 47.19 13.53
CA ASN A 402 12.19 47.28 14.35
C ASN A 402 10.94 46.75 13.63
N TRP A 403 10.81 47.01 12.33
CA TRP A 403 9.73 46.46 11.52
C TRP A 403 9.80 44.92 11.47
N ILE A 404 10.95 44.33 11.14
CA ILE A 404 11.13 42.87 11.13
C ILE A 404 10.88 42.29 12.53
N SER A 405 11.33 42.97 13.58
CA SER A 405 11.04 42.54 14.96
C SER A 405 9.55 42.55 15.30
N SER A 406 8.75 43.39 14.64
CA SER A 406 7.28 43.43 14.81
C SER A 406 6.55 42.34 14.01
N LEU A 407 7.20 41.79 12.98
CA LEU A 407 6.68 40.66 12.19
C LEU A 407 6.99 39.32 12.82
N MET A 408 8.04 39.26 13.63
CA MET A 408 8.41 38.02 14.29
C MET A 408 7.31 37.61 15.25
N PRO A 409 6.86 36.34 15.20
CA PRO A 409 5.99 35.82 16.23
C PRO A 409 6.69 35.99 17.58
N ASP A 410 5.91 36.28 18.61
CA ASP A 410 6.48 36.38 19.95
C ASP A 410 7.09 35.03 20.37
N THR A 411 7.86 35.05 21.47
CA THR A 411 8.48 33.84 22.02
C THR A 411 7.47 32.75 22.39
N THR A 412 6.22 33.10 22.65
CA THR A 412 5.14 32.16 22.98
C THR A 412 4.69 31.41 21.73
N VAL A 413 4.44 32.12 20.63
CA VAL A 413 4.07 31.53 19.34
C VAL A 413 5.18 30.65 18.79
N ILE A 414 6.45 31.06 18.92
CA ILE A 414 7.58 30.22 18.49
C ILE A 414 7.72 28.98 19.38
N ARG A 415 7.48 29.09 20.69
CA ARG A 415 7.45 27.92 21.58
C ARG A 415 6.31 26.97 21.20
N PHE A 416 5.15 27.49 20.80
CA PHE A 416 4.05 26.69 20.27
C PHE A 416 4.46 25.94 18.99
N PHE A 417 5.06 26.61 18.00
CA PHE A 417 5.54 25.96 16.78
C PHE A 417 6.62 24.91 17.04
N ASN A 418 7.53 25.16 17.98
CA ASN A 418 8.53 24.17 18.41
C ASN A 418 7.86 22.90 18.97
N ASN A 419 6.85 23.06 19.83
CA ASN A 419 6.13 21.93 20.39
C ASN A 419 5.36 21.16 19.31
N LEU A 420 4.71 21.89 18.38
CA LEU A 420 3.96 21.31 17.28
C LEU A 420 4.89 20.54 16.32
N ASN A 421 6.05 21.11 15.97
CA ASN A 421 7.08 20.46 15.18
C ASN A 421 7.60 19.18 15.86
N LEU A 422 7.74 19.19 17.19
CA LEU A 422 8.12 17.99 17.94
C LEU A 422 7.05 16.91 17.85
N CYS A 423 5.76 17.25 18.01
CA CYS A 423 4.63 16.33 17.78
C CYS A 423 4.68 15.72 16.37
N PHE A 424 4.90 16.55 15.35
CA PHE A 424 4.98 16.05 13.97
C PHE A 424 6.21 15.22 13.69
N THR A 425 7.34 15.53 14.30
CA THR A 425 8.54 14.70 14.18
C THR A 425 8.27 13.29 14.74
N PHE A 426 7.55 13.19 15.87
CA PHE A 426 7.10 11.90 16.39
C PHE A 426 6.14 11.18 15.44
N LEU A 427 5.11 11.86 14.95
CA LEU A 427 4.16 11.28 13.99
C LEU A 427 4.84 10.82 12.71
N ARG A 428 5.71 11.64 12.11
CA ARG A 428 6.50 11.29 10.92
C ARG A 428 7.40 10.10 11.18
N ASN A 429 8.05 10.04 12.34
CA ASN A 429 8.90 8.90 12.68
C ASN A 429 8.07 7.62 12.89
N ALA A 430 6.87 7.73 13.46
CA ALA A 430 5.93 6.61 13.58
C ALA A 430 5.43 6.15 12.20
N MET A 431 5.07 7.10 11.31
CA MET A 431 4.65 6.82 9.94
C MET A 431 5.75 6.20 9.09
N ARG A 432 6.96 6.74 9.12
CA ARG A 432 8.09 6.16 8.39
C ARG A 432 8.38 4.74 8.87
N LYS A 433 8.27 4.51 10.18
CA LYS A 433 8.42 3.18 10.77
C LYS A 433 7.29 2.22 10.38
N LEU A 434 6.08 2.73 10.16
CA LEU A 434 4.98 1.96 9.59
C LEU A 434 5.28 1.56 8.14
N ASP A 435 5.76 2.50 7.33
CA ASP A 435 6.11 2.28 5.93
C ASP A 435 7.33 1.33 5.77
N ASP A 436 8.32 1.42 6.67
CA ASP A 436 9.55 0.62 6.63
C ASP A 436 9.36 -0.82 7.18
N ALA A 437 8.36 -1.06 8.02
CA ALA A 437 8.23 -2.32 8.75
C ALA A 437 7.39 -3.34 7.98
N LYS A 438 8.07 -4.33 7.36
CA LYS A 438 7.45 -5.59 6.91
C LYS A 438 6.65 -6.32 8.01
N HIS A 439 6.85 -5.96 9.29
CA HIS A 439 6.21 -6.57 10.46
C HIS A 439 5.59 -5.48 11.34
N THR A 440 4.37 -5.11 10.98
CA THR A 440 3.81 -3.77 11.16
C THR A 440 3.19 -3.49 12.54
N LEU A 441 2.87 -4.50 13.37
CA LEU A 441 2.13 -4.23 14.63
C LEU A 441 3.02 -3.86 15.84
N TYR A 442 4.20 -4.46 15.96
CA TYR A 442 5.14 -4.19 17.06
C TYR A 442 5.63 -2.74 17.02
N THR A 443 6.15 -2.31 15.87
CA THR A 443 6.67 -0.95 15.74
C THR A 443 5.54 0.07 15.87
N PHE A 444 4.37 -0.24 15.33
CA PHE A 444 3.19 0.59 15.47
C PHE A 444 2.80 0.77 16.93
N ALA A 445 2.55 -0.30 17.67
CA ALA A 445 2.01 -0.19 19.01
C ALA A 445 2.96 0.50 20.00
N ILE A 446 4.27 0.34 19.82
CA ILE A 446 5.29 1.03 20.63
C ILE A 446 5.33 2.51 20.32
N GLU A 447 5.41 2.87 19.04
CA GLU A 447 5.48 4.28 18.66
C GLU A 447 4.16 4.99 19.00
N PHE A 448 3.05 4.26 19.00
CA PHE A 448 1.75 4.76 19.42
C PHE A 448 1.62 4.88 20.93
N SER A 449 2.11 3.92 21.71
CA SER A 449 2.17 4.06 23.16
C SER A 449 3.07 5.25 23.57
N ARG A 450 4.18 5.44 22.87
CA ARG A 450 5.04 6.63 23.02
C ARG A 450 4.34 7.91 22.62
N LEU A 451 3.57 7.89 21.53
CA LEU A 451 2.78 9.02 21.08
C LEU A 451 1.71 9.37 22.11
N ASP A 452 0.96 8.40 22.63
CA ASP A 452 -0.04 8.59 23.68
C ASP A 452 0.60 9.15 24.96
N GLU A 453 1.70 8.56 25.43
CA GLU A 453 2.43 9.06 26.60
C GLU A 453 2.94 10.49 26.37
N TYR A 454 3.46 10.78 25.18
CA TYR A 454 3.93 12.10 24.81
C TYR A 454 2.78 13.11 24.75
N ILE A 455 1.64 12.74 24.17
CA ILE A 455 0.44 13.58 24.10
C ILE A 455 -0.11 13.87 25.48
N ARG A 456 -0.19 12.87 26.38
CA ARG A 456 -0.58 13.09 27.79
C ARG A 456 0.37 14.02 28.53
N LYS A 457 1.68 13.85 28.34
CA LYS A 457 2.69 14.76 28.93
C LYS A 457 2.59 16.16 28.35
N PHE A 458 2.28 16.27 27.06
CA PHE A 458 2.06 17.52 26.38
C PHE A 458 0.81 18.21 26.93
N GLU A 459 -0.31 17.50 27.01
CA GLU A 459 -1.58 17.93 27.61
C GLU A 459 -1.34 18.46 29.03
N GLN A 460 -0.68 17.70 29.89
CA GLN A 460 -0.41 18.13 31.28
C GLN A 460 0.40 19.43 31.34
N LYS A 461 1.52 19.51 30.61
CA LYS A 461 2.35 20.72 30.55
C LYS A 461 1.59 21.91 29.97
N PHE A 462 0.69 21.63 29.03
CA PHE A 462 -0.07 22.64 28.34
C PHE A 462 -1.23 23.17 29.19
N GLU A 463 -1.95 22.33 29.91
CA GLU A 463 -2.93 22.75 30.92
C GLU A 463 -2.31 23.68 31.97
N GLU A 464 -1.10 23.37 32.42
CA GLU A 464 -0.33 24.25 33.32
C GLU A 464 -0.02 25.61 32.67
N HIS A 465 0.25 25.62 31.36
CA HIS A 465 0.52 26.84 30.60
C HIS A 465 -0.73 27.68 30.33
N ILE A 466 -1.87 27.06 29.98
CA ILE A 466 -3.17 27.74 29.80
C ILE A 466 -3.56 28.44 31.10
N LYS A 467 -3.45 27.75 32.24
CA LYS A 467 -3.73 28.30 33.58
C LYS A 467 -2.91 29.57 33.87
N GLN A 468 -1.76 29.74 33.22
CA GLN A 468 -0.87 30.88 33.38
C GLN A 468 -1.09 31.99 32.36
N ASN A 469 -1.52 31.69 31.12
CA ASN A 469 -1.43 32.64 30.00
C ASN A 469 -2.76 33.05 29.32
N GLN A 470 -3.94 32.55 29.75
CA GLN A 470 -5.27 33.02 29.29
C GLN A 470 -5.49 33.08 27.75
N LEU A 471 -4.70 32.36 26.95
CA LEU A 471 -4.87 32.33 25.50
C LEU A 471 -5.90 31.25 25.11
N VAL A 472 -7.04 31.70 24.59
CA VAL A 472 -8.19 30.86 24.23
C VAL A 472 -7.93 29.97 23.00
N ILE A 473 -7.07 30.41 22.07
CA ILE A 473 -6.76 29.71 20.82
C ILE A 473 -5.95 28.42 21.12
N ASP A 474 -5.03 28.53 22.07
CA ASP A 474 -4.18 27.46 22.56
C ASP A 474 -5.02 26.30 23.15
N GLU A 475 -6.02 26.62 23.97
CA GLU A 475 -6.92 25.64 24.60
C GLU A 475 -7.78 24.89 23.58
N ILE A 476 -8.29 25.58 22.56
CA ILE A 476 -9.14 24.96 21.53
C ILE A 476 -8.34 24.02 20.64
N PHE A 477 -7.19 24.46 20.14
CA PHE A 477 -6.36 23.65 19.24
C PHE A 477 -5.86 22.38 19.93
N THR A 478 -5.36 22.50 21.16
CA THR A 478 -4.83 21.37 21.90
C THR A 478 -5.92 20.37 22.27
N LYS A 479 -7.09 20.85 22.70
CA LYS A 479 -8.21 19.96 23.02
C LYS A 479 -8.72 19.24 21.79
N LEU A 480 -8.83 19.93 20.66
CA LEU A 480 -9.26 19.35 19.39
C LEU A 480 -8.23 18.31 18.90
N PHE A 481 -6.93 18.61 18.99
CA PHE A 481 -5.86 17.67 18.66
C PHE A 481 -5.86 16.43 19.57
N ILE A 482 -6.05 16.60 20.89
CA ILE A 482 -6.11 15.50 21.86
C ILE A 482 -7.34 14.64 21.63
N ASP A 483 -8.53 15.24 21.51
CA ASP A 483 -9.78 14.53 21.27
C ASP A 483 -9.71 13.74 19.96
N HIS A 484 -9.16 14.35 18.90
CA HIS A 484 -8.94 13.66 17.63
C HIS A 484 -7.90 12.55 17.73
N THR A 485 -6.84 12.73 18.53
CA THR A 485 -5.85 11.67 18.73
C THR A 485 -6.43 10.52 19.55
N HIS A 486 -7.24 10.76 20.58
CA HIS A 486 -7.91 9.70 21.32
C HIS A 486 -8.92 8.95 20.45
N TYR A 487 -9.76 9.66 19.71
CA TYR A 487 -10.68 9.04 18.76
C TYR A 487 -9.94 8.18 17.73
N PHE A 488 -8.79 8.66 17.27
CA PHE A 488 -7.89 7.94 16.39
C PHE A 488 -7.28 6.69 17.06
N LEU A 489 -6.85 6.78 18.32
CA LEU A 489 -6.38 5.62 19.09
C LEU A 489 -7.46 4.56 19.24
N ASP A 490 -8.72 4.96 19.37
CA ASP A 490 -9.85 4.03 19.48
C ASP A 490 -10.16 3.34 18.14
N ILE A 491 -10.03 4.06 17.02
CA ILE A 491 -10.18 3.48 15.67
C ILE A 491 -9.03 2.50 15.36
N CYS A 492 -7.80 2.88 15.70
CA CYS A 492 -6.61 2.15 15.25
C CYS A 492 -6.26 0.99 16.18
N PHE A 493 -6.63 1.08 17.46
CA PHE A 493 -6.60 -0.04 18.39
C PHE A 493 -8.01 -0.56 18.63
N GLY A 494 -8.67 -0.91 17.53
CA GLY A 494 -9.84 -1.75 17.62
C GLY A 494 -9.50 -3.07 18.31
N HIS A 495 -10.56 -3.76 18.73
CA HIS A 495 -10.45 -5.02 19.47
C HIS A 495 -9.54 -6.06 18.77
N ILE A 496 -9.56 -6.13 17.44
CA ILE A 496 -8.68 -7.04 16.68
C ILE A 496 -7.21 -6.64 16.75
N GLN A 497 -6.87 -5.36 16.63
CA GLN A 497 -5.49 -4.91 16.77
C GLN A 497 -4.97 -5.18 18.19
N CYS A 498 -5.84 -5.08 19.21
CA CYS A 498 -5.51 -5.52 20.57
C CYS A 498 -5.25 -7.04 20.66
N LYS A 499 -5.98 -7.88 19.93
CA LYS A 499 -5.68 -9.32 19.84
C LYS A 499 -4.32 -9.58 19.20
N ILE A 500 -4.01 -8.94 18.09
CA ILE A 500 -2.70 -9.08 17.44
C ILE A 500 -1.59 -8.58 18.38
N ALA A 501 -1.80 -7.43 19.04
CA ALA A 501 -0.87 -6.86 20.01
C ALA A 501 -0.65 -7.77 21.23
N PHE A 502 -1.65 -8.55 21.62
CA PHE A 502 -1.52 -9.54 22.68
C PHE A 502 -0.53 -10.66 22.30
N PHE A 503 -0.43 -11.03 21.03
CA PHE A 503 0.53 -12.03 20.55
C PHE A 503 1.93 -11.44 20.30
N ASP A 504 2.14 -10.15 20.55
CA ASP A 504 3.45 -9.56 20.61
C ASP A 504 3.91 -9.49 22.08
N PRO A 505 4.93 -10.27 22.49
CA PRO A 505 5.40 -10.34 23.87
C PRO A 505 5.79 -8.98 24.46
N TYR A 506 6.30 -8.07 23.63
CA TYR A 506 6.72 -6.74 24.06
C TYR A 506 5.51 -5.81 24.17
N THR A 507 4.70 -5.74 23.10
CA THR A 507 3.55 -4.83 23.03
C THR A 507 2.49 -5.15 24.07
N LYS A 508 2.20 -6.44 24.30
CA LYS A 508 1.29 -6.92 25.33
C LYS A 508 1.55 -6.28 26.69
N ASN A 509 2.83 -6.13 27.05
CA ASN A 509 3.22 -5.56 28.33
C ASN A 509 3.12 -4.03 28.33
N ALA A 510 3.43 -3.38 27.21
CA ALA A 510 3.29 -1.93 27.07
C ALA A 510 1.82 -1.46 27.14
N LEU A 511 0.89 -2.26 26.60
CA LEU A 511 -0.54 -1.93 26.54
C LEU A 511 -1.39 -2.53 27.67
N LYS A 512 -0.78 -3.16 28.68
CA LYS A 512 -1.47 -3.91 29.75
C LYS A 512 -2.54 -3.11 30.51
N TYR A 513 -2.47 -1.78 30.50
CA TYR A 513 -3.40 -0.92 31.22
C TYR A 513 -4.56 -0.39 30.36
N LYS A 514 -4.63 -0.79 29.09
CA LYS A 514 -5.71 -0.37 28.19
C LYS A 514 -6.90 -1.32 28.34
N TYR A 515 -8.10 -0.77 28.53
CA TYR A 515 -9.33 -1.55 28.76
C TYR A 515 -9.61 -2.54 27.61
N GLU A 516 -9.37 -2.11 26.38
CA GLU A 516 -9.54 -2.89 25.16
C GLU A 516 -8.60 -4.12 25.11
N MET A 517 -7.44 -4.04 25.77
CA MET A 517 -6.53 -5.19 25.89
C MET A 517 -7.06 -6.26 26.84
N ASP A 518 -7.79 -5.87 27.89
CA ASP A 518 -8.40 -6.84 28.81
C ASP A 518 -9.56 -7.59 28.13
N GLU A 519 -10.36 -6.89 27.32
CA GLU A 519 -11.41 -7.51 26.51
C GLU A 519 -10.81 -8.46 25.47
N ALA A 520 -9.82 -8.00 24.69
CA ALA A 520 -9.11 -8.83 23.72
C ALA A 520 -8.46 -10.06 24.37
N ARG A 521 -7.91 -9.91 25.57
CA ARG A 521 -7.36 -11.02 26.36
C ARG A 521 -8.43 -12.05 26.72
N GLN A 522 -9.60 -11.62 27.22
CA GLN A 522 -10.69 -12.54 27.59
C GLN A 522 -11.21 -13.33 26.38
N ASP A 523 -11.30 -12.66 25.23
CA ASP A 523 -11.64 -13.31 23.97
C ASP A 523 -10.59 -14.35 23.56
N ILE A 524 -9.31 -14.00 23.61
CA ILE A 524 -8.22 -14.92 23.27
C ILE A 524 -8.20 -16.11 24.24
N GLU A 525 -8.42 -15.88 25.52
CA GLU A 525 -8.54 -16.93 26.54
C GLU A 525 -9.72 -17.86 26.23
N SER A 526 -10.86 -17.32 25.80
CA SER A 526 -12.02 -18.10 25.37
C SER A 526 -11.72 -18.94 24.11
N GLU A 527 -11.13 -18.33 23.08
CA GLU A 527 -10.70 -19.03 21.86
C GLU A 527 -9.66 -20.13 22.15
N TYR A 528 -8.73 -19.86 23.07
CA TYR A 528 -7.74 -20.81 23.53
C TYR A 528 -8.39 -22.01 24.21
N LEU A 529 -9.33 -21.81 25.13
CA LEU A 529 -10.05 -22.88 25.80
C LEU A 529 -10.84 -23.75 24.81
N GLU A 530 -11.45 -23.13 23.79
CA GLU A 530 -12.11 -23.87 22.70
C GLU A 530 -11.14 -24.75 21.90
N LEU A 531 -9.96 -24.24 21.56
CA LEU A 531 -8.94 -25.00 20.84
C LEU A 531 -8.39 -26.15 21.69
N CYS A 532 -8.17 -25.94 22.98
CA CYS A 532 -7.82 -27.01 23.92
C CYS A 532 -8.87 -28.12 23.91
N ALA A 533 -10.16 -27.77 23.98
CA ALA A 533 -11.25 -28.73 23.98
C ALA A 533 -11.31 -29.55 22.67
N ARG A 534 -11.09 -28.91 21.52
CA ARG A 534 -11.04 -29.59 20.21
C ARG A 534 -9.89 -30.59 20.13
N THR A 535 -8.71 -30.20 20.61
CA THR A 535 -7.50 -31.04 20.60
C THR A 535 -7.67 -32.30 21.47
N GLN A 536 -8.33 -32.15 22.63
CA GLN A 536 -8.64 -33.29 23.51
C GLN A 536 -9.60 -34.29 22.85
N ASN A 537 -10.63 -33.80 22.15
CA ASN A 537 -11.60 -34.65 21.46
C ASN A 537 -10.96 -35.45 20.32
N THR A 538 -10.02 -34.87 19.57
CA THR A 538 -9.30 -35.61 18.52
C THR A 538 -8.42 -36.73 19.05
N SER A 539 -7.79 -36.54 20.22
CA SER A 539 -6.94 -37.56 20.85
C SER A 539 -7.71 -38.75 21.44
N SER A 540 -8.97 -38.54 21.82
CA SER A 540 -9.80 -39.57 22.46
C SER A 540 -10.25 -40.68 21.49
N ASN A 541 -10.24 -40.40 20.18
CA ASN A 541 -10.62 -41.36 19.15
C ASN A 541 -9.45 -42.22 18.62
N SER A 542 -8.21 -41.97 19.03
CA SER A 542 -7.03 -42.69 18.51
C SER A 542 -6.62 -43.94 19.31
N GLY A 543 -7.42 -44.39 20.28
CA GLY A 543 -7.30 -45.73 20.89
C GLY A 543 -6.07 -45.99 21.79
N LEU A 544 -5.14 -45.04 21.95
CA LEU A 544 -4.03 -45.16 22.90
C LEU A 544 -4.40 -44.60 24.29
N ALA A 545 -5.09 -45.42 25.07
CA ALA A 545 -5.56 -45.10 26.41
C ALA A 545 -4.48 -45.31 27.49
N THR A 546 -3.40 -44.53 27.51
CA THR A 546 -2.47 -44.51 28.66
C THR A 546 -1.79 -43.14 28.83
N SER A 547 -2.51 -42.12 29.35
CA SER A 547 -2.00 -40.95 30.14
C SER A 547 -3.02 -39.77 30.20
N SER A 548 -4.32 -40.05 30.32
CA SER A 548 -5.36 -39.00 30.20
C SER A 548 -5.53 -38.10 31.46
N LYS A 549 -4.94 -38.44 32.61
CA LYS A 549 -5.16 -37.70 33.87
C LYS A 549 -4.32 -36.42 34.05
N HIS A 550 -3.29 -36.18 33.24
CA HIS A 550 -2.47 -34.96 33.35
C HIS A 550 -2.89 -33.81 32.42
N LEU A 551 -3.76 -34.06 31.43
CA LEU A 551 -4.10 -33.08 30.39
C LEU A 551 -5.10 -32.00 30.82
N GLY A 552 -5.92 -32.25 31.85
CA GLY A 552 -6.91 -31.29 32.34
C GLY A 552 -6.33 -30.01 32.96
N ASN A 553 -5.05 -30.02 33.35
CA ASN A 553 -4.33 -28.85 33.89
C ASN A 553 -3.42 -28.16 32.85
N LEU A 554 -3.35 -28.65 31.59
CA LEU A 554 -2.50 -28.00 30.57
C LEU A 554 -3.11 -26.71 30.00
N GLY A 555 -4.44 -26.57 30.02
CA GLY A 555 -5.15 -25.39 29.53
C GLY A 555 -4.64 -24.12 30.22
N ASP A 556 -4.82 -23.99 31.52
CA ASP A 556 -4.37 -22.79 32.24
C ASP A 556 -2.84 -22.62 32.21
N TYR A 557 -2.09 -23.70 31.94
CA TYR A 557 -0.63 -23.70 31.95
C TYR A 557 -0.01 -22.93 30.78
N GLU A 558 -0.37 -23.18 29.51
CA GLU A 558 0.28 -22.48 28.39
C GLU A 558 -0.04 -20.98 28.39
N PHE A 559 -1.29 -20.61 28.68
CA PHE A 559 -1.69 -19.20 28.69
C PHE A 559 -0.94 -18.41 29.78
N GLU A 560 -0.83 -18.97 30.99
CA GLU A 560 -0.06 -18.35 32.07
C GLU A 560 1.44 -18.42 31.81
N ARG A 561 1.93 -19.50 31.21
CA ARG A 561 3.32 -19.62 30.77
C ARG A 561 3.67 -18.54 29.75
N TYR A 562 2.79 -18.25 28.80
CA TYR A 562 2.94 -17.15 27.85
C TYR A 562 3.01 -15.79 28.57
N ASN A 563 2.12 -15.55 29.56
CA ASN A 563 2.18 -14.35 30.39
C ASN A 563 3.53 -14.19 31.07
N ILE A 564 4.12 -15.28 31.57
CA ILE A 564 5.42 -15.26 32.25
C ILE A 564 6.57 -15.06 31.25
N LEU A 565 6.61 -15.83 30.16
CA LEU A 565 7.71 -15.79 29.19
C LEU A 565 7.80 -14.43 28.47
N SER A 566 6.64 -13.83 28.16
CA SER A 566 6.60 -12.50 27.53
C SER A 566 7.20 -11.40 28.40
N LEU A 567 7.18 -11.53 29.73
CA LEU A 567 7.83 -10.55 30.62
C LEU A 567 9.35 -10.54 30.51
N TYR A 568 9.97 -11.70 30.27
CA TYR A 568 11.44 -11.79 30.13
C TYR A 568 11.95 -11.21 28.81
N SER A 569 11.07 -11.09 27.82
CA SER A 569 11.40 -10.63 26.47
C SER A 569 11.47 -9.10 26.36
N GLN A 570 11.17 -8.35 27.44
CA GLN A 570 11.14 -6.88 27.42
C GLN A 570 12.49 -6.23 27.09
N ASN A 571 13.60 -6.94 27.31
CA ASN A 571 14.95 -6.41 27.08
C ASN A 571 15.47 -6.67 25.65
N GLU A 572 14.84 -7.59 24.91
CA GLU A 572 15.30 -8.01 23.59
C GLU A 572 14.23 -7.63 22.56
N ARG A 573 14.58 -6.78 21.60
CA ARG A 573 13.69 -6.42 20.48
C ARG A 573 13.65 -7.57 19.47
N ILE A 574 13.02 -8.67 19.86
CA ILE A 574 12.82 -9.84 19.01
C ILE A 574 11.53 -9.62 18.21
N ASP A 575 11.57 -9.95 16.92
CA ASP A 575 10.39 -10.01 16.07
C ASP A 575 9.35 -10.99 16.68
N PRO A 576 8.08 -10.60 16.87
CA PRO A 576 7.04 -11.50 17.38
C PRO A 576 6.99 -12.85 16.65
N ILE A 577 7.17 -12.87 15.34
CA ILE A 577 7.14 -14.09 14.53
C ILE A 577 8.30 -15.02 14.93
N GLU A 578 9.50 -14.46 15.05
CA GLU A 578 10.69 -15.17 15.51
C GLU A 578 10.54 -15.68 16.95
N TRP A 579 9.95 -14.85 17.82
CA TRP A 579 9.68 -15.24 19.21
C TRP A 579 8.77 -16.47 19.28
N TRP A 580 7.67 -16.47 18.51
CA TRP A 580 6.77 -17.62 18.46
C TRP A 580 7.40 -18.83 17.79
N ARG A 581 8.24 -18.64 16.77
CA ARG A 581 9.02 -19.72 16.16
C ARG A 581 9.87 -20.46 17.17
N ILE A 582 10.48 -19.74 18.12
CA ILE A 582 11.30 -20.31 19.21
C ILE A 582 10.42 -21.03 20.26
N HIS A 583 9.26 -20.48 20.60
CA HIS A 583 8.44 -20.96 21.72
C HIS A 583 7.27 -21.88 21.32
N LYS A 584 7.06 -22.14 20.03
CA LYS A 584 5.91 -22.94 19.56
C LYS A 584 5.84 -24.35 20.15
N ASP A 585 6.99 -24.96 20.46
CA ASP A 585 7.03 -26.29 21.07
C ASP A 585 6.68 -26.26 22.57
N GLU A 586 6.94 -25.13 23.25
CA GLU A 586 6.55 -24.90 24.65
C GLU A 586 5.09 -24.44 24.79
N LEU A 587 4.55 -23.81 23.74
CA LEU A 587 3.24 -23.14 23.72
C LEU A 587 2.41 -23.54 22.48
N PRO A 588 2.18 -24.84 22.20
CA PRO A 588 1.66 -25.29 20.91
C PRO A 588 0.23 -24.82 20.60
N VAL A 589 -0.65 -24.66 21.60
CA VAL A 589 -2.02 -24.18 21.34
C VAL A 589 -2.02 -22.67 21.18
N MET A 590 -1.24 -21.95 22.01
CA MET A 590 -1.09 -20.50 21.88
C MET A 590 -0.40 -20.11 20.56
N ALA A 591 0.56 -20.90 20.09
CA ALA A 591 1.24 -20.69 18.82
C ALA A 591 0.28 -20.74 17.64
N LYS A 592 -0.73 -21.63 17.65
CA LYS A 592 -1.77 -21.65 16.61
C LYS A 592 -2.62 -20.37 16.58
N LEU A 593 -2.96 -19.84 17.74
CA LEU A 593 -3.63 -18.54 17.81
C LEU A 593 -2.71 -17.41 17.34
N ALA A 594 -1.42 -17.46 17.71
CA ALA A 594 -0.44 -16.50 17.23
C ALA A 594 -0.32 -16.53 15.70
N GLN A 595 -0.27 -17.71 15.08
CA GLN A 595 -0.29 -17.85 13.62
C GLN A 595 -1.53 -17.21 12.99
N LYS A 596 -2.71 -17.43 13.58
CA LYS A 596 -3.98 -16.84 13.11
C LYS A 596 -3.94 -15.31 13.13
N TYR A 597 -3.44 -14.71 14.21
CA TYR A 597 -3.50 -13.25 14.40
C TYR A 597 -2.30 -12.51 13.80
N LEU A 598 -1.08 -13.06 13.88
CA LEU A 598 0.11 -12.42 13.34
C LEU A 598 0.21 -12.53 11.81
N ALA A 599 -0.57 -13.41 11.18
CA ALA A 599 -0.69 -13.46 9.71
C ALA A 599 -1.58 -12.36 9.13
N ILE A 600 -2.29 -11.60 9.97
CA ILE A 600 -3.18 -10.54 9.51
C ILE A 600 -2.34 -9.33 9.06
N PRO A 601 -2.39 -8.94 7.78
CA PRO A 601 -1.69 -7.76 7.31
C PRO A 601 -2.36 -6.51 7.89
N LEU A 602 -1.56 -5.53 8.31
CA LEU A 602 -2.09 -4.23 8.73
C LEU A 602 -2.07 -3.20 7.62
N ASP A 603 -1.16 -3.35 6.68
CA ASP A 603 -1.02 -2.50 5.53
C ASP A 603 -1.25 -3.32 4.26
N ASP A 604 -1.81 -2.67 3.24
CA ASP A 604 -2.02 -3.24 1.90
C ASP A 604 -1.18 -2.52 0.83
N THR A 605 -0.44 -1.48 1.21
CA THR A 605 0.23 -0.54 0.29
C THR A 605 1.58 -0.99 -0.25
N ASN A 606 1.83 -2.30 -0.37
CA ASN A 606 2.95 -2.79 -1.18
C ASN A 606 2.64 -2.57 -2.67
N PHE A 607 3.00 -1.39 -3.17
CA PHE A 607 3.08 -1.02 -4.59
C PHE A 607 4.39 -0.31 -4.92
#